data_AF-A0A1I6CP75-F1
#
_entry.id   AF-A0A1I6CP75-F1
#
_cell.length_a   1.000
_cell.length_b   1.000
_cell.length_c   1.000
_cell.angle_alpha   90.00
_cell.angle_beta   90.00
_cell.angle_gamma   90.00
#
_symmetry.space_group_name_H-M   'P 1'
#
loop_
_entity.id
_entity.type
_entity.pdbx_description
1 polymer ?
#
loop_
_entity_poly.entity_id
_entity_poly.type
_entity_poly.pdbx_seq_one_letter_code
_entity_poly.pdbx_strand_id
1 'polypeptide(L)'
;MFDGPASERSEARRALFADLIDATLPLAEGVDGRKVLAWRINAKFAHAALLQRARFSTEPAPLRQAKRLADGHLALCEAMLLS
;
A
#
# COMPACT_ATOMS: atom_id res chain seq x y z
N MET A 1 20.79 6.48 4.49
CA MET A 1 19.92 7.49 3.86
C MET A 1 18.49 7.11 4.21
N PHE A 2 17.99 7.63 5.34
CA PHE A 2 16.63 7.39 5.82
C PHE A 2 15.80 8.58 5.32
N ASP A 3 14.66 8.35 4.66
CA ASP A 3 13.84 9.38 3.98
C ASP A 3 13.18 10.42 4.94
N GLY A 4 13.72 10.60 6.15
CA GLY A 4 13.35 11.65 7.08
C GLY A 4 11.84 11.69 7.40
N PRO A 5 11.23 12.88 7.56
CA PRO A 5 9.81 13.05 7.91
C PRO A 5 8.82 12.36 6.95
N ALA A 6 9.22 12.05 5.72
CA ALA A 6 8.37 11.32 4.77
C ALA A 6 8.22 9.83 5.13
N SER A 7 9.28 9.24 5.69
CA SER A 7 9.26 7.87 6.20
C SER A 7 8.33 7.75 7.40
N GLU A 8 8.41 8.70 8.35
CA GLU A 8 7.56 8.74 9.55
C GLU A 8 6.08 8.85 9.20
N ARG A 9 5.73 9.74 8.24
CA ARG A 9 4.34 9.84 7.76
C ARG A 9 3.84 8.55 7.14
N SER A 10 4.69 7.85 6.40
CA SER A 10 4.34 6.57 5.77
C SER A 10 4.12 5.48 6.81
N GLU A 11 4.93 5.47 7.87
CA GLU A 11 4.78 4.54 8.99
C GLU A 11 3.50 4.80 9.78
N ALA A 12 3.21 6.05 10.11
CA ALA A 12 1.98 6.44 10.79
C ALA A 12 0.73 6.05 9.99
N ARG A 13 0.72 6.31 8.68
CA ARG A 13 -0.38 5.90 7.79
C ARG A 13 -0.53 4.38 7.72
N ARG A 14 0.58 3.64 7.69
CA ARG A 14 0.56 2.16 7.71
C ARG A 14 -0.03 1.63 9.02
N ALA A 15 0.31 2.26 10.16
CA ALA A 15 -0.23 1.87 11.47
C ALA A 15 -1.75 2.07 11.53
N LEU A 16 -2.24 3.24 11.11
CA LEU A 16 -3.69 3.52 11.04
C LEU A 16 -4.45 2.50 10.18
N PHE A 17 -3.88 2.08 9.05
CA PHE A 17 -4.47 1.02 8.23
C PHE A 17 -4.53 -0.33 8.92
N ALA A 18 -3.49 -0.67 9.71
CA ALA A 18 -3.49 -1.91 10.47
C ALA A 18 -4.60 -1.86 11.54
N ASP A 19 -4.72 -0.74 12.25
CA ASP A 19 -5.75 -0.53 13.27
C ASP A 19 -7.16 -0.62 12.68
N LEU A 20 -7.40 -0.01 11.50
CA LEU A 20 -8.67 -0.12 10.79
C LEU A 20 -9.02 -1.56 10.41
N ILE A 21 -8.04 -2.31 9.90
CA ILE A 21 -8.22 -3.73 9.55
C ILE A 21 -8.55 -4.54 10.82
N ASP A 22 -7.81 -4.34 11.89
CA ASP A 22 -8.00 -5.08 13.14
C ASP A 22 -9.36 -4.75 13.78
N ALA A 23 -9.83 -3.51 13.65
CA ALA A 23 -11.15 -3.08 14.14
C ALA A 23 -12.31 -3.64 13.31
N THR A 24 -12.13 -3.83 12.00
CA THR A 24 -13.19 -4.25 11.08
C THR A 24 -13.23 -5.76 10.85
N LEU A 25 -12.11 -6.47 11.03
CA LEU A 25 -12.02 -7.91 10.82
C LEU A 25 -13.07 -8.72 11.61
N PRO A 26 -13.39 -8.42 12.88
CA PRO A 26 -14.43 -9.14 13.61
C PRO A 26 -15.83 -9.06 12.98
N LEU A 27 -16.08 -8.04 12.17
CA LEU A 27 -17.35 -7.79 11.49
C LEU A 27 -17.41 -8.46 10.10
N ALA A 28 -16.28 -8.96 9.59
CA ALA A 28 -16.17 -9.50 8.24
C ALA A 28 -16.46 -11.01 8.21
N GLU A 29 -17.69 -11.37 7.85
CA GLU A 29 -18.08 -12.79 7.71
C GLU A 29 -17.23 -13.54 6.67
N GLY A 30 -16.77 -14.75 7.02
CA GLY A 30 -15.99 -15.60 6.11
C GLY A 30 -14.56 -15.10 5.82
N VAL A 31 -14.07 -14.12 6.57
CA VAL A 31 -12.71 -13.59 6.48
C VAL A 31 -11.97 -13.85 7.79
N ASP A 32 -10.86 -14.59 7.73
CA ASP A 32 -9.99 -14.81 8.89
C ASP A 32 -8.70 -13.96 8.80
N GLY A 33 -8.00 -13.83 9.93
CA GLY A 33 -6.77 -13.03 9.99
C GLY A 33 -5.66 -13.53 9.06
N ARG A 34 -5.62 -14.84 8.76
CA ARG A 34 -4.63 -15.41 7.82
C ARG A 34 -4.88 -14.94 6.40
N LYS A 35 -6.15 -14.93 5.97
CA LYS A 35 -6.57 -14.44 4.65
C LYS A 35 -6.23 -12.96 4.49
N VAL A 36 -6.49 -12.16 5.52
CA VAL A 36 -6.13 -10.74 5.54
C VAL A 36 -4.62 -10.53 5.48
N LEU A 37 -3.84 -11.29 6.25
CA LEU A 37 -2.38 -11.22 6.19
C LEU A 37 -1.84 -11.56 4.80
N ALA A 38 -2.38 -12.60 4.15
CA ALA A 38 -2.01 -12.97 2.79
C ALA A 38 -2.32 -11.83 1.80
N TRP A 39 -3.48 -11.19 1.90
CA TRP A 39 -3.82 -10.02 1.09
C TRP A 39 -2.84 -8.85 1.30
N ARG A 40 -2.49 -8.54 2.55
CA ARG A 40 -1.52 -7.47 2.87
C ARG A 40 -0.14 -7.76 2.28
N ILE A 41 0.31 -9.01 2.36
CA ILE A 41 1.59 -9.45 1.76
C ILE A 41 1.53 -9.28 0.24
N ASN A 42 0.50 -9.80 -0.41
CA ASN A 42 0.34 -9.71 -1.86
C ASN A 42 0.29 -8.25 -2.35
N ALA A 43 -0.47 -7.39 -1.66
CA ALA A 43 -0.56 -5.98 -1.97
C ALA A 43 0.81 -5.28 -1.83
N LYS A 44 1.55 -5.57 -0.75
CA LYS A 44 2.91 -5.04 -0.55
C LYS A 44 3.84 -5.44 -1.69
N PHE A 45 3.85 -6.71 -2.10
CA PHE A 45 4.71 -7.19 -3.18
C PHE A 45 4.32 -6.60 -4.55
N ALA A 46 3.02 -6.55 -4.86
CA ALA A 46 2.54 -5.94 -6.10
C ALA A 46 2.93 -4.46 -6.19
N HIS A 47 2.76 -3.71 -5.09
CA HIS A 47 3.14 -2.30 -5.03
C HIS A 47 4.66 -2.11 -5.15
N ALA A 48 5.46 -2.95 -4.48
CA ALA A 48 6.91 -2.93 -4.62
C ALA A 48 7.36 -3.18 -6.07
N ALA A 49 6.70 -4.09 -6.79
CA ALA A 49 6.98 -4.34 -8.21
C ALA A 49 6.67 -3.11 -9.09
N LEU A 50 5.57 -2.40 -8.81
CA LEU A 50 5.25 -1.14 -9.49
C LEU A 50 6.33 -0.08 -9.23
N LEU A 51 6.76 0.10 -7.98
CA LEU A 51 7.80 1.05 -7.62
C LEU A 51 9.15 0.69 -8.24
N GLN A 52 9.52 -0.59 -8.23
CA GLN A 52 10.75 -1.06 -8.85
C GLN A 52 10.73 -0.80 -10.36
N ARG A 53 9.61 -1.12 -11.03
CA ARG A 53 9.44 -0.83 -12.45
C ARG A 53 9.49 0.67 -12.74
N ALA A 54 8.85 1.49 -11.92
CA ALA A 54 8.83 2.95 -12.04
C ALA A 54 10.20 3.61 -11.81
N ARG A 55 11.11 2.96 -11.09
CA ARG A 55 12.43 3.50 -10.75
C ARG A 55 13.54 2.97 -11.66
N PHE A 56 13.45 1.73 -12.11
CA PHE A 56 14.57 1.02 -12.75
C PHE A 56 14.26 0.48 -14.15
N SER A 57 13.06 0.70 -14.72
CA SER A 57 12.80 0.28 -16.10
C SER A 57 13.58 1.16 -17.10
N THR A 58 14.12 0.52 -18.14
CA THR A 58 14.81 1.18 -19.25
C THR A 58 13.85 1.76 -20.29
N GLU A 59 12.56 1.41 -20.23
CA GLU A 59 11.53 1.81 -21.19
C GLU A 59 10.71 3.00 -20.66
N PRO A 60 10.73 4.18 -21.32
CA PRO A 60 10.17 5.42 -20.75
C PRO A 60 8.64 5.46 -20.63
N ALA A 61 7.90 4.76 -21.49
CA ALA A 61 6.43 4.70 -21.40
C ALA A 61 5.95 3.84 -20.19
N PRO A 62 6.51 2.64 -19.94
CA PRO A 62 6.25 1.86 -18.73
C PRO A 62 6.55 2.58 -17.40
N LEU A 63 7.53 3.50 -17.37
CA LEU A 63 7.93 4.21 -16.15
C LEU A 63 6.80 5.08 -15.58
N ARG A 64 6.21 5.95 -16.42
CA ARG A 64 5.16 6.89 -15.98
C ARG A 64 3.88 6.17 -15.59
N GLN A 65 3.53 5.10 -16.31
CA GLN A 65 2.33 4.31 -16.00
C GLN A 65 2.48 3.58 -14.66
N ALA A 66 3.62 2.91 -14.43
CA ALA A 66 3.87 2.19 -13.18
C ALA A 66 3.85 3.14 -11.97
N LYS A 67 4.45 4.33 -12.11
CA LYS A 67 4.39 5.36 -11.06
C LYS A 67 2.97 5.82 -10.78
N ARG A 68 2.20 6.16 -11.82
CA ARG A 68 0.79 6.59 -11.66
C ARG A 68 -0.06 5.52 -10.99
N LEU A 69 0.12 4.25 -11.34
CA LEU A 69 -0.60 3.14 -10.70
C LEU A 69 -0.20 3.00 -9.23
N ALA A 70 1.09 3.06 -8.91
CA ALA A 70 1.55 3.03 -7.52
C ALA A 70 0.92 4.18 -6.71
N ASP A 71 1.08 5.41 -7.19
CA ASP A 71 0.55 6.61 -6.51
C ASP A 71 -0.98 6.53 -6.37
N GLY A 72 -1.69 6.04 -7.40
CA GLY A 72 -3.15 5.86 -7.37
C GLY A 72 -3.64 4.85 -6.34
N HIS A 73 -2.95 3.71 -6.19
CA HIS A 73 -3.29 2.74 -5.15
C HIS A 73 -3.05 3.29 -3.74
N LEU A 74 -2.00 4.07 -3.51
CA LEU A 74 -1.79 4.74 -2.23
C LEU A 74 -2.87 5.78 -1.95
N ALA A 75 -3.25 6.58 -2.95
CA ALA A 75 -4.32 7.56 -2.81
C ALA A 75 -5.67 6.91 -2.44
N LEU A 76 -6.00 5.75 -3.03
CA LEU A 76 -7.20 4.99 -2.68
C LEU A 76 -7.16 4.50 -1.23
N CYS A 77 -6.01 4.00 -0.78
CA CYS A 77 -5.82 3.66 0.62
C CYS A 77 -6.03 4.89 1.52
N GLU A 78 -5.36 6.00 1.22
CA GLU A 78 -5.45 7.22 2.03
C GLU A 78 -6.89 7.76 2.11
N ALA A 79 -7.67 7.68 1.03
CA ALA A 79 -9.07 8.08 1.03
C ALA A 79 -9.93 7.30 2.04
N MET A 80 -9.63 6.02 2.28
CA MET A 80 -10.34 5.18 3.28
C MET A 80 -9.99 5.54 4.73
N LEU A 81 -8.88 6.23 4.98
CA LEU A 81 -8.50 6.69 6.33
C LEU A 81 -9.07 8.07 6.69
N LEU A 82 -9.50 8.83 5.69
CA LEU A 82 -9.94 10.23 5.83
C LEU A 82 -11.47 10.40 5.76
N SER A 83 -12.22 9.31 5.58
CA SER A 83 -13.69 9.24 5.59
C SER A 83 -14.21 8.87 6.96
#